data_AF-A0A672JGR0-F1
#
_entry.id   AF-A0A672JGR0-F1
#
_cell.length_a   1.000
_cell.length_b   1.000
_cell.length_c   1.000
_cell.angle_alpha   90.00
_cell.angle_beta   90.00
_cell.angle_gamma   90.00
#
_symmetry.space_group_name_H-M   'P 1'
#
loop_
_entity.id
_entity.type
_entity.pdbx_description
1 polymer ?
#
loop_
_entity_poly.entity_id
_entity_poly.type
_entity_poly.pdbx_seq_one_letter_code
_entity_poly.pdbx_strand_id
1 'polypeptide(L)'
;MRSDAGDCSVVVLLDLSSAFDTVDHGILIERLGQWVGVTGTALQWFSSYLSDRSCAVSVGNFASSSEPLRCGVPQGSVLGPILFALYLLPLGQIINQFKGVSYHCYADDIQLYFSFSPRNIASLSALSDCVTAIKNWMANNFLQLNSDKTEFLISAPPSLVPRIKDGLCLHTSMIKPSVKILGVTVDHALTLDQHVKLLISSCFFQLRNIAKLRPIVSQAEMEILIHAFGSSRLDYCNSLFTFVSKTSLDRLQVVQNAAARLLTRTPRRSHITPILSALHWLPIKSRIQYKILVVTYRALHGQAPLYITDLLQPYVTSRSLRSSDQGLLVVPRSRLKTKGDRAFEVVAPTLWNSLPVNLRSADTVDSFKKQLKTHLYSLAFL
;
A
#
# COMPACT_ATOMS: atom_id res chain seq x y z
N MET A 1 12.77 8.65 7.78
CA MET A 1 11.57 9.40 7.34
C MET A 1 11.92 10.87 7.16
N ARG A 2 11.79 11.42 5.94
CA ARG A 2 12.28 12.78 5.60
C ARG A 2 11.64 13.91 6.43
N SER A 3 10.36 13.79 6.72
CA SER A 3 9.65 14.76 7.56
C SER A 3 10.15 14.83 9.01
N ASP A 4 10.77 13.76 9.52
CA ASP A 4 11.43 13.76 10.83
C ASP A 4 12.71 14.62 10.83
N ALA A 5 13.39 14.69 9.69
CA ALA A 5 14.55 15.55 9.49
C ALA A 5 14.21 17.03 9.28
N GLY A 6 12.91 17.37 9.15
CA GLY A 6 12.42 18.72 8.88
C GLY A 6 12.21 19.04 7.40
N ASP A 7 12.34 18.05 6.51
CA ASP A 7 12.04 18.21 5.09
C ASP A 7 10.52 18.27 4.85
N CYS A 8 10.13 18.98 3.78
CA CYS A 8 8.77 18.92 3.23
C CYS A 8 8.69 17.77 2.23
N SER A 9 7.51 17.18 2.09
CA SER A 9 7.26 16.14 1.09
C SER A 9 6.01 16.45 0.27
N VAL A 10 6.07 16.18 -1.03
CA VAL A 10 4.93 16.23 -1.96
C VAL A 10 4.72 14.83 -2.50
N VAL A 11 3.47 14.37 -2.48
CA VAL A 11 3.03 13.15 -3.17
C VAL A 11 2.15 13.58 -4.33
N VAL A 12 2.42 13.06 -5.52
CA VAL A 12 1.63 13.30 -6.73
C VAL A 12 1.03 11.97 -7.15
N LEU A 13 -0.30 11.92 -7.30
CA LEU A 13 -1.02 10.77 -7.83
C LEU A 13 -1.45 11.12 -9.25
N LEU A 14 -0.85 10.44 -10.22
CA LEU A 14 -1.18 10.56 -11.63
C LEU A 14 -2.18 9.46 -12.00
N ASP A 15 -3.26 9.86 -12.67
CA ASP A 15 -4.31 8.96 -13.15
C ASP A 15 -4.31 8.95 -14.68
N LEU A 16 -4.55 7.78 -15.27
CA LEU A 16 -4.62 7.58 -16.72
C LEU A 16 -6.08 7.47 -17.15
N SER A 17 -6.46 8.16 -18.23
CA SER A 17 -7.74 7.98 -18.89
C SER A 17 -7.72 6.73 -19.75
N SER A 18 -8.58 5.75 -19.44
CA SER A 18 -8.76 4.51 -20.23
C SER A 18 -7.43 3.78 -20.52
N ALA A 19 -6.64 3.54 -19.46
CA ALA A 19 -5.27 3.07 -19.56
C ALA A 19 -5.09 1.79 -20.40
N PHE A 20 -5.91 0.76 -20.14
CA PHE A 20 -5.83 -0.51 -20.86
C PHE A 20 -6.32 -0.41 -22.31
N ASP A 21 -7.27 0.48 -22.59
CA ASP A 21 -7.94 0.60 -23.88
C ASP A 21 -7.14 1.45 -24.88
N THR A 22 -6.12 2.17 -24.41
CA THR A 22 -5.32 3.12 -25.20
C THR A 22 -3.95 2.58 -25.60
N VAL A 23 -3.62 1.34 -25.20
CA VAL A 23 -2.33 0.71 -25.51
C VAL A 23 -2.17 0.51 -27.02
N ASP A 24 -1.18 1.16 -27.63
CA ASP A 24 -0.86 0.95 -29.04
C ASP A 24 -0.18 -0.42 -29.24
N HIS A 25 -0.68 -1.22 -30.18
CA HIS A 25 -0.15 -2.56 -30.44
C HIS A 25 1.26 -2.53 -31.04
N GLY A 26 1.55 -1.55 -31.91
CA GLY A 26 2.85 -1.42 -32.55
C GLY A 26 3.94 -1.09 -31.53
N ILE A 27 3.70 -0.07 -30.70
CA ILE A 27 4.60 0.30 -29.60
C ILE A 27 4.77 -0.87 -28.63
N LEU A 28 3.69 -1.57 -28.26
CA LEU A 28 3.78 -2.71 -27.36
C LEU A 28 4.68 -3.83 -27.92
N ILE A 29 4.50 -4.18 -29.19
CA ILE A 29 5.34 -5.20 -29.87
C ILE A 29 6.80 -4.73 -29.96
N GLU A 30 7.04 -3.45 -30.27
CA GLU A 30 8.39 -2.87 -30.26
C GLU A 30 9.02 -2.96 -28.86
N ARG A 31 8.28 -2.64 -27.79
CA ARG A 31 8.76 -2.77 -26.40
C ARG A 31 9.12 -4.21 -26.06
N LEU A 32 8.26 -5.17 -26.42
CA LEU A 32 8.55 -6.58 -26.21
C LEU A 32 9.84 -7.01 -26.90
N GLY A 33 10.04 -6.58 -28.15
CA GLY A 33 11.26 -6.89 -28.90
C GLY A 33 12.52 -6.21 -28.37
N GLN A 34 12.48 -4.88 -28.25
CA GLN A 34 13.68 -4.06 -28.05
C GLN A 34 14.03 -3.85 -26.57
N TRP A 35 13.04 -3.83 -25.67
CA TRP A 35 13.28 -3.55 -24.25
C TRP A 35 13.33 -4.81 -23.41
N VAL A 36 12.42 -5.76 -23.69
CA VAL A 36 12.33 -7.02 -22.94
C VAL A 36 13.23 -8.09 -23.58
N GLY A 37 13.48 -8.01 -24.89
CA GLY A 37 14.28 -8.99 -25.63
C GLY A 37 13.49 -10.20 -26.12
N VAL A 38 12.17 -10.09 -26.25
CA VAL A 38 11.32 -11.17 -26.79
C VAL A 38 11.48 -11.22 -28.31
N THR A 39 11.95 -12.36 -28.84
CA THR A 39 12.24 -12.51 -30.27
C THR A 39 11.62 -13.76 -30.88
N GLY A 40 11.66 -13.87 -32.21
CA GLY A 40 11.25 -15.07 -32.95
C GLY A 40 9.77 -15.42 -32.77
N THR A 41 9.49 -16.70 -32.61
CA THR A 41 8.12 -17.25 -32.52
C THR A 41 7.32 -16.64 -31.36
N ALA A 42 7.96 -16.34 -30.23
CA ALA A 42 7.26 -15.73 -29.10
C ALA A 42 6.75 -14.31 -29.42
N LEU A 43 7.57 -13.50 -30.12
CA LEU A 43 7.15 -12.16 -30.53
C LEU A 43 6.04 -12.22 -31.58
N GLN A 44 6.17 -13.12 -32.55
CA GLN A 44 5.14 -13.38 -33.57
C GLN A 44 3.81 -13.82 -32.93
N TRP A 45 3.87 -14.63 -31.87
CA TRP A 45 2.70 -15.03 -31.12
C TRP A 45 2.01 -13.84 -30.44
N PHE A 46 2.77 -12.92 -29.82
CA PHE A 46 2.18 -11.69 -29.28
C PHE A 46 1.58 -10.80 -30.36
N SER A 47 2.25 -10.67 -31.53
CA SER A 47 1.68 -9.94 -32.67
C SER A 47 0.34 -10.56 -33.09
N SER A 48 0.31 -11.88 -33.28
CA SER A 48 -0.93 -12.60 -33.62
C SER A 48 -2.01 -12.50 -32.53
N TYR A 49 -1.63 -12.42 -31.26
CA TYR A 49 -2.58 -12.28 -30.14
C TYR A 49 -3.30 -10.92 -30.17
N LEU A 50 -2.61 -9.87 -30.61
CA LEU A 50 -3.13 -8.50 -30.63
C LEU A 50 -3.79 -8.11 -31.97
N SER A 51 -3.35 -8.69 -33.08
CA SER A 51 -3.85 -8.37 -34.43
C SER A 51 -5.23 -8.98 -34.73
N ASP A 52 -5.95 -8.33 -35.66
CA ASP A 52 -7.23 -8.78 -36.22
C ASP A 52 -8.31 -9.15 -35.18
N ARG A 53 -8.29 -8.44 -34.05
CA ARG A 53 -9.30 -8.57 -33.00
C ARG A 53 -10.48 -7.64 -33.29
N SER A 54 -11.66 -8.03 -32.85
CA SER A 54 -12.86 -7.19 -32.90
C SER A 54 -13.61 -7.23 -31.58
N CYS A 55 -14.44 -6.22 -31.35
CA CYS A 55 -15.34 -6.15 -30.20
C CYS A 55 -16.77 -5.82 -30.64
N ALA A 56 -17.74 -6.30 -29.85
CA ALA A 56 -19.15 -5.97 -29.99
C ALA A 56 -19.75 -5.86 -28.58
N VAL A 57 -20.78 -5.04 -28.42
CA VAL A 57 -21.50 -4.87 -27.16
C VAL A 57 -22.82 -5.62 -27.23
N SER A 58 -23.12 -6.41 -26.22
CA SER A 58 -24.42 -7.09 -26.08
C SER A 58 -25.14 -6.64 -24.81
N VAL A 59 -26.42 -6.29 -24.96
CA VAL A 59 -27.31 -5.89 -23.86
C VAL A 59 -28.61 -6.68 -23.99
N GLY A 60 -28.80 -7.64 -23.09
CA GLY A 60 -29.92 -8.58 -23.15
C GLY A 60 -29.87 -9.41 -24.44
N ASN A 61 -30.89 -9.27 -25.28
CA ASN A 61 -31.00 -10.00 -26.56
C ASN A 61 -30.51 -9.19 -27.77
N PHE A 62 -29.99 -7.98 -27.55
CA PHE A 62 -29.47 -7.13 -28.62
C PHE A 62 -27.94 -7.18 -28.63
N ALA A 63 -27.35 -7.18 -29.83
CA ALA A 63 -25.91 -7.09 -30.04
C ALA A 63 -25.62 -6.03 -31.10
N SER A 64 -24.54 -5.27 -30.91
CA SER A 64 -24.03 -4.32 -31.91
C SER A 64 -23.39 -5.06 -33.09
N SER A 65 -23.08 -4.32 -34.16
CA SER A 65 -22.09 -4.77 -35.14
C SER A 65 -20.74 -5.01 -34.46
N SER A 66 -19.95 -5.89 -35.05
CA SER A 66 -18.57 -6.15 -34.66
C SER A 66 -17.66 -5.07 -35.26
N GLU A 67 -16.90 -4.39 -34.42
CA GLU A 67 -15.95 -3.36 -34.82
C GLU A 67 -14.51 -3.81 -34.55
N PRO A 68 -13.53 -3.48 -35.42
CA PRO A 68 -12.14 -3.87 -35.22
C PRO A 68 -11.52 -3.15 -34.01
N LEU A 69 -10.83 -3.91 -33.17
CA LEU A 69 -10.10 -3.41 -32.00
C LEU A 69 -8.67 -3.05 -32.40
N ARG A 70 -8.44 -1.77 -32.69
CA ARG A 70 -7.14 -1.27 -33.22
C ARG A 70 -6.08 -1.00 -32.16
N CYS A 71 -6.50 -0.87 -30.91
CA CYS A 71 -5.64 -0.60 -29.77
C CYS A 71 -6.25 -1.21 -28.52
N GLY A 72 -5.48 -1.17 -27.44
CA GLY A 72 -5.85 -1.69 -26.15
C GLY A 72 -5.48 -3.15 -25.98
N VAL A 73 -5.35 -3.54 -24.72
CA VAL A 73 -5.21 -4.94 -24.33
C VAL A 73 -6.53 -5.42 -23.73
N PRO A 74 -6.97 -6.67 -24.00
CA PRO A 74 -8.30 -7.09 -23.57
C PRO A 74 -8.44 -7.09 -22.04
N GLN A 75 -9.35 -6.27 -21.51
CA GLN A 75 -9.67 -6.26 -20.10
C GLN A 75 -10.26 -7.61 -19.67
N GLY A 76 -9.83 -8.11 -18.51
CA GLY A 76 -10.21 -9.45 -18.02
C GLY A 76 -9.40 -10.61 -18.64
N SER A 77 -8.51 -10.34 -19.60
CA SER A 77 -7.55 -11.35 -20.06
C SER A 77 -6.42 -11.56 -19.05
N VAL A 78 -5.84 -12.76 -19.06
CA VAL A 78 -4.67 -13.11 -18.23
C VAL A 78 -3.45 -12.25 -18.58
N LEU A 79 -3.28 -11.90 -19.87
CA LEU A 79 -2.11 -11.17 -20.36
C LEU A 79 -2.24 -9.65 -20.30
N GLY A 80 -3.46 -9.10 -20.27
CA GLY A 80 -3.67 -7.65 -20.28
C GLY A 80 -2.85 -6.91 -19.21
N PRO A 81 -2.91 -7.30 -17.93
CA PRO A 81 -2.14 -6.65 -16.86
C PRO A 81 -0.62 -6.65 -17.09
N ILE A 82 -0.04 -7.78 -17.51
CA ILE A 82 1.41 -7.84 -17.71
C ILE A 82 1.83 -7.06 -18.96
N LEU A 83 1.05 -7.12 -20.05
CA LEU A 83 1.32 -6.35 -21.26
C LEU A 83 1.26 -4.84 -20.99
N PHE A 84 0.29 -4.39 -20.21
CA PHE A 84 0.20 -2.98 -19.80
C PHE A 84 1.41 -2.56 -18.93
N ALA A 85 1.82 -3.40 -17.97
CA ALA A 85 3.02 -3.13 -17.18
C ALA A 85 4.29 -3.05 -18.04
N LEU A 86 4.42 -3.93 -19.05
CA LEU A 86 5.55 -3.92 -19.99
C LEU A 86 5.54 -2.67 -20.88
N TYR A 87 4.36 -2.19 -21.27
CA TYR A 87 4.20 -0.94 -22.01
C TYR A 87 4.75 0.27 -21.25
N LEU A 88 4.55 0.29 -19.92
CA LEU A 88 5.01 1.36 -19.04
C LEU A 88 6.47 1.28 -18.61
N LEU A 89 7.24 0.25 -18.99
CA LEU A 89 8.63 0.06 -18.54
C LEU A 89 9.54 1.31 -18.64
N PRO A 90 9.52 2.09 -19.74
CA PRO A 90 10.40 3.26 -19.88
C PRO A 90 10.12 4.36 -18.87
N LEU A 91 8.92 4.40 -18.29
CA LEU A 91 8.50 5.44 -17.36
C LEU A 91 9.48 5.58 -16.19
N GLY A 92 9.98 4.45 -15.68
CA GLY A 92 10.97 4.45 -14.59
C GLY A 92 12.28 5.13 -14.97
N GLN A 93 12.78 4.90 -16.19
CA GLN A 93 14.01 5.54 -16.67
C GLN A 93 13.84 7.04 -16.81
N ILE A 94 12.66 7.50 -17.24
CA ILE A 94 12.33 8.93 -17.35
C ILE A 94 12.35 9.58 -15.98
N ILE A 95 11.67 8.97 -15.00
CA ILE A 95 11.59 9.53 -13.64
C ILE A 95 12.98 9.58 -12.99
N ASN A 96 13.81 8.54 -13.19
CA ASN A 96 15.15 8.46 -12.62
C ASN A 96 16.13 9.54 -13.13
N GLN A 97 15.80 10.28 -14.20
CA GLN A 97 16.57 11.44 -14.66
C GLN A 97 16.42 12.64 -13.69
N PHE A 98 15.34 12.68 -12.92
CA PHE A 98 15.02 13.79 -12.03
C PHE A 98 15.45 13.48 -10.59
N LYS A 99 16.53 14.13 -10.16
CA LYS A 99 17.13 13.89 -8.84
C LYS A 99 16.14 14.15 -7.71
N GLY A 100 15.97 13.16 -6.82
CA GLY A 100 15.15 13.29 -5.63
C GLY A 100 13.66 12.97 -5.84
N VAL A 101 13.24 12.70 -7.08
CA VAL A 101 11.91 12.16 -7.37
C VAL A 101 11.98 10.64 -7.25
N SER A 102 11.23 10.08 -6.32
CA SER A 102 10.99 8.65 -6.20
C SER A 102 9.59 8.32 -6.72
N TYR A 103 9.33 7.06 -7.06
CA TYR A 103 8.03 6.68 -7.58
C TYR A 103 7.63 5.26 -7.22
N HIS A 104 6.33 5.00 -7.28
CA HIS A 104 5.74 3.68 -7.28
C HIS A 104 4.67 3.61 -8.36
N CYS A 105 4.63 2.52 -9.11
CA CYS A 105 3.57 2.24 -10.08
C CYS A 105 2.85 0.97 -9.62
N TYR A 106 1.52 0.98 -9.70
CA TYR A 106 0.69 -0.18 -9.46
C TYR A 106 -0.42 -0.22 -10.50
N ALA A 107 -0.28 -1.10 -11.49
CA ALA A 107 -1.09 -1.03 -12.71
C ALA A 107 -1.02 0.40 -13.32
N ASP A 108 -2.16 1.06 -13.47
CA ASP A 108 -2.32 2.44 -13.96
C ASP A 108 -2.13 3.52 -12.89
N ASP A 109 -2.15 3.17 -11.59
CA ASP A 109 -1.87 4.11 -10.51
C ASP A 109 -0.37 4.46 -10.48
N ILE A 110 -0.01 5.70 -10.81
CA ILE A 110 1.37 6.18 -10.77
C ILE A 110 1.51 7.22 -9.66
N GLN A 111 2.45 6.98 -8.76
CA GLN A 111 2.70 7.83 -7.60
C GLN A 111 4.12 8.36 -7.63
N LEU A 112 4.28 9.68 -7.53
CA LEU A 112 5.57 10.34 -7.38
C LEU A 112 5.71 10.85 -5.94
N TYR A 113 6.91 10.73 -5.39
CA TYR A 113 7.28 11.23 -4.08
C TYR A 113 8.49 12.14 -4.23
N PHE A 114 8.37 13.36 -3.73
CA PHE A 114 9.46 14.32 -3.75
C PHE A 114 9.63 14.91 -2.36
N SER A 115 10.83 14.80 -1.79
CA SER A 115 11.16 15.42 -0.51
C SER A 115 12.27 16.43 -0.68
N PHE A 116 12.11 17.60 -0.07
CA PHE A 116 13.04 18.72 -0.21
C PHE A 116 13.13 19.53 1.08
N SER A 117 14.26 20.19 1.26
CA SER A 117 14.44 21.11 2.38
C SER A 117 13.61 22.37 2.16
N PRO A 118 12.90 22.90 3.17
CA PRO A 118 12.20 24.19 3.10
C PRO A 118 13.07 25.36 2.64
N ARG A 119 14.40 25.25 2.79
CA ARG A 119 15.37 26.26 2.37
C ARG A 119 15.65 26.25 0.86
N ASN A 120 15.33 25.15 0.18
CA ASN A 120 15.60 24.96 -1.24
C ASN A 120 14.29 24.70 -2.02
N ILE A 121 13.38 25.67 -2.01
CA ILE A 121 12.10 25.59 -2.73
C ILE A 121 12.31 25.51 -4.25
N ALA A 122 13.42 26.07 -4.77
CA ALA A 122 13.76 26.00 -6.19
C ALA A 122 13.87 24.55 -6.71
N SER A 123 14.17 23.59 -5.84
CA SER A 123 14.20 22.16 -6.20
C SER A 123 12.84 21.59 -6.64
N LEU A 124 11.72 22.28 -6.35
CA LEU A 124 10.39 21.89 -6.84
C LEU A 124 10.31 21.88 -8.38
N SER A 125 11.14 22.66 -9.07
CA SER A 125 11.26 22.62 -10.53
C SER A 125 11.53 21.20 -11.04
N ALA A 126 12.38 20.42 -10.36
CA ALA A 126 12.66 19.04 -10.75
C ALA A 126 11.41 18.14 -10.73
N LEU A 127 10.47 18.37 -9.81
CA LEU A 127 9.19 17.65 -9.79
C LEU A 127 8.28 18.12 -10.92
N SER A 128 8.16 19.44 -11.15
CA SER A 128 7.36 20.00 -12.26
C SER A 128 7.86 19.53 -13.63
N ASP A 129 9.17 19.54 -13.83
CA ASP A 129 9.83 19.09 -15.06
C ASP A 129 9.64 17.58 -15.24
N CYS A 130 9.73 16.80 -14.16
CA CYS A 130 9.44 15.37 -14.18
C CYS A 130 7.99 15.08 -14.61
N VAL A 131 7.00 15.76 -14.02
CA VAL A 131 5.59 15.59 -14.39
C VAL A 131 5.37 15.98 -15.86
N THR A 132 6.02 17.04 -16.33
CA THR A 132 5.96 17.47 -17.74
C THR A 132 6.59 16.44 -18.68
N ALA A 133 7.74 15.87 -18.33
CA ALA A 133 8.40 14.81 -19.09
C ALA A 133 7.53 13.55 -19.18
N ILE A 134 6.90 13.15 -18.07
CA ILE A 134 5.94 12.04 -18.04
C ILE A 134 4.76 12.33 -18.96
N LYS A 135 4.15 13.52 -18.85
CA LYS A 135 3.00 13.91 -19.68
C LYS A 135 3.33 13.85 -21.17
N ASN A 136 4.47 14.40 -21.56
CA ASN A 136 4.91 14.40 -22.96
C ASN A 136 5.21 12.97 -23.45
N TRP A 137 5.89 12.16 -22.63
CA TRP A 137 6.15 10.77 -22.98
C TRP A 137 4.86 9.96 -23.12
N MET A 138 3.91 10.11 -22.20
CA MET A 138 2.63 9.42 -22.26
C MET A 138 1.87 9.81 -23.53
N ALA A 139 1.79 11.10 -23.87
CA ALA A 139 1.16 11.55 -25.10
C ALA A 139 1.82 10.93 -26.36
N ASN A 140 3.14 10.84 -26.38
CA ASN A 140 3.89 10.20 -27.48
C ASN A 140 3.72 8.68 -27.54
N ASN A 141 3.26 8.05 -26.46
CA ASN A 141 2.94 6.61 -26.40
C ASN A 141 1.41 6.40 -26.35
N PHE A 142 0.62 7.35 -26.86
CA PHE A 142 -0.85 7.29 -26.93
C PHE A 142 -1.58 7.07 -25.60
N LEU A 143 -0.92 7.38 -24.49
CA LEU A 143 -1.50 7.37 -23.15
C LEU A 143 -1.93 8.79 -22.77
N GLN A 144 -3.12 8.91 -22.18
CA GLN A 144 -3.65 10.20 -21.76
C GLN A 144 -3.66 10.33 -20.23
N LEU A 145 -2.87 11.26 -19.70
CA LEU A 145 -3.00 11.66 -18.29
C LEU A 145 -4.32 12.39 -18.06
N ASN A 146 -5.01 12.00 -17.00
CA ASN A 146 -6.20 12.67 -16.51
C ASN A 146 -5.79 13.80 -15.54
N SER A 147 -5.67 15.00 -16.09
CA SER A 147 -5.29 16.19 -15.30
C SER A 147 -6.32 16.55 -14.22
N ASP A 148 -7.60 16.23 -14.42
CA ASP A 148 -8.67 16.54 -13.45
C ASP A 148 -8.66 15.59 -12.25
N LYS A 149 -8.21 14.36 -12.45
CA LYS A 149 -8.03 13.34 -11.41
C LYS A 149 -6.63 13.31 -10.82
N THR A 150 -5.70 14.10 -11.36
CA THR A 150 -4.36 14.21 -10.78
C THR A 150 -4.43 14.92 -9.43
N GLU A 151 -3.94 14.27 -8.37
CA GLU A 151 -4.03 14.77 -6.99
C GLU A 151 -2.65 15.03 -6.39
N PHE A 152 -2.55 16.08 -5.59
CA PHE A 152 -1.35 16.44 -4.84
C PHE A 152 -1.63 16.41 -3.34
N LEU A 153 -0.80 15.68 -2.59
CA LEU A 153 -0.76 15.74 -1.13
C LEU A 153 0.53 16.43 -0.70
N ILE A 154 0.42 17.57 -0.02
CA ILE A 154 1.57 18.32 0.48
C ILE A 154 1.70 18.11 1.99
N SER A 155 2.74 17.40 2.41
CA SER A 155 3.14 17.28 3.82
C SER A 155 4.18 18.35 4.15
N ALA A 156 3.72 19.50 4.62
CA ALA A 156 4.55 20.64 5.00
C ALA A 156 3.88 21.45 6.13
N PRO A 157 4.63 22.28 6.86
CA PRO A 157 4.04 23.31 7.73
C PRO A 157 3.03 24.18 6.96
N PRO A 158 1.88 24.54 7.55
CA PRO A 158 0.84 25.32 6.86
C PRO A 158 1.32 26.63 6.23
N SER A 159 2.30 27.28 6.86
CA SER A 159 2.92 28.51 6.36
C SER A 159 3.72 28.34 5.06
N LEU A 160 4.16 27.12 4.73
CA LEU A 160 4.93 26.83 3.52
C LEU A 160 4.07 26.31 2.37
N VAL A 161 2.86 25.82 2.64
CA VAL A 161 1.96 25.26 1.62
C VAL A 161 1.69 26.25 0.47
N PRO A 162 1.41 27.56 0.70
CA PRO A 162 1.23 28.52 -0.38
C PRO A 162 2.46 28.64 -1.28
N ARG A 163 3.66 28.70 -0.69
CA ARG A 163 4.93 28.80 -1.44
C ARG A 163 5.19 27.55 -2.29
N ILE A 164 4.82 26.37 -1.80
CA ILE A 164 4.96 25.11 -2.53
C ILE A 164 3.96 25.05 -3.69
N LYS A 165 2.72 25.47 -3.44
CA LYS A 165 1.68 25.57 -4.46
C LYS A 165 2.15 26.47 -5.61
N ASP A 166 2.66 27.66 -5.28
CA ASP A 166 3.13 28.64 -6.27
C ASP A 166 4.37 28.10 -7.02
N GLY A 167 5.32 27.47 -6.32
CA GLY A 167 6.52 26.89 -6.93
C GLY A 167 6.25 25.71 -7.87
N LEU A 168 5.10 25.03 -7.72
CA LEU A 168 4.65 23.96 -8.61
C LEU A 168 3.57 24.44 -9.61
N CYS A 169 3.21 25.72 -9.59
CA CYS A 169 2.14 26.30 -10.42
C CYS A 169 0.80 25.54 -10.33
N LEU A 170 0.43 25.05 -9.15
CA LEU A 170 -0.74 24.18 -8.97
C LEU A 170 -2.05 24.97 -8.80
N HIS A 171 -3.12 24.46 -9.40
CA HIS A 171 -4.47 24.89 -9.07
C HIS A 171 -4.86 24.39 -7.68
N THR A 172 -5.61 25.21 -6.91
CA THR A 172 -6.02 24.85 -5.54
C THR A 172 -6.82 23.55 -5.49
N SER A 173 -7.60 23.24 -6.53
CA SER A 173 -8.42 22.03 -6.63
C SER A 173 -7.60 20.74 -6.69
N MET A 174 -6.35 20.81 -7.15
CA MET A 174 -5.44 19.67 -7.26
C MET A 174 -4.85 19.27 -5.90
N ILE A 175 -4.73 20.22 -4.97
CA ILE A 175 -4.20 19.95 -3.63
C ILE A 175 -5.32 19.38 -2.76
N LYS A 176 -5.15 18.14 -2.32
CA LYS A 176 -6.13 17.46 -1.46
C LYS A 176 -5.63 17.42 0.00
N PRO A 177 -6.53 17.55 1.00
CA PRO A 177 -6.16 17.39 2.40
C PRO A 177 -5.80 15.94 2.75
N SER A 178 -6.34 14.99 1.98
CA SER A 178 -6.04 13.57 2.01
C SER A 178 -6.22 12.96 0.62
N VAL A 179 -5.46 11.91 0.34
CA VAL A 179 -5.47 11.18 -0.94
C VAL A 179 -5.63 9.68 -0.68
N LYS A 180 -6.19 8.95 -1.63
CA LYS A 180 -6.37 7.49 -1.51
C LYS A 180 -5.27 6.76 -2.26
N ILE A 181 -4.40 6.09 -1.53
CA ILE A 181 -3.28 5.30 -2.06
C ILE A 181 -3.60 3.82 -1.85
N LEU A 182 -3.84 3.07 -2.93
CA LEU A 182 -4.09 1.63 -2.91
C LEU A 182 -5.12 1.20 -1.83
N GLY A 183 -6.20 1.96 -1.69
CA GLY A 183 -7.26 1.67 -0.71
C GLY A 183 -7.10 2.32 0.67
N VAL A 184 -5.97 2.95 0.96
CA VAL A 184 -5.71 3.65 2.24
C VAL A 184 -5.80 5.16 2.03
N THR A 185 -6.55 5.85 2.90
CA THR A 185 -6.66 7.32 2.84
C THR A 185 -5.59 7.95 3.71
N VAL A 186 -4.67 8.69 3.10
CA VAL A 186 -3.51 9.28 3.76
C VAL A 186 -3.65 10.80 3.75
N ASP A 187 -3.55 11.42 4.92
CA ASP A 187 -3.57 12.87 5.10
C ASP A 187 -2.15 13.45 5.24
N HIS A 188 -2.02 14.77 5.09
CA HIS A 188 -0.74 15.49 5.14
C HIS A 188 0.01 15.34 6.48
N ALA A 189 -0.69 15.06 7.58
CA ALA A 189 -0.11 14.82 8.89
C ALA A 189 0.16 13.32 9.16
N LEU A 190 -0.27 12.45 8.25
CA LEU A 190 -0.18 10.99 8.32
C LEU A 190 -0.92 10.41 9.52
N THR A 191 -1.97 11.06 10.02
CA THR A 191 -2.70 10.55 11.20
C THR A 191 -3.60 9.37 10.87
N LEU A 192 -4.01 9.25 9.60
CA LEU A 192 -4.94 8.24 9.07
C LEU A 192 -6.34 8.30 9.69
N ASP A 193 -6.70 9.41 10.36
CA ASP A 193 -7.97 9.50 11.09
C ASP A 193 -9.19 9.38 10.16
N GLN A 194 -9.12 9.96 8.96
CA GLN A 194 -10.19 9.81 7.96
C GLN A 194 -10.31 8.36 7.50
N HIS A 195 -9.19 7.68 7.25
CA HIS A 195 -9.19 6.27 6.88
C HIS A 195 -9.82 5.41 7.98
N VAL A 196 -9.40 5.60 9.24
CA VAL A 196 -9.95 4.86 10.38
C VAL A 196 -11.46 5.09 10.52
N LYS A 197 -11.95 6.33 10.35
CA LYS A 197 -13.40 6.63 10.38
C LYS A 197 -14.16 5.86 9.29
N LEU A 198 -13.66 5.87 8.06
CA LEU A 198 -14.28 5.16 6.93
C LEU A 198 -14.24 3.63 7.14
N LEU A 199 -13.11 3.10 7.60
CA LEU A 199 -12.92 1.69 7.89
C LEU A 199 -13.90 1.19 8.98
N ILE A 200 -14.01 1.93 10.09
CA ILE A 200 -14.94 1.61 11.18
C ILE A 200 -16.38 1.59 10.67
N SER A 201 -16.78 2.62 9.91
CA SER A 201 -18.12 2.71 9.33
C SER A 201 -18.43 1.51 8.43
N SER A 202 -17.50 1.17 7.53
CA SER A 202 -17.59 0.02 6.64
C SER A 202 -17.71 -1.30 7.41
N CYS A 203 -16.87 -1.50 8.44
CA CYS A 203 -16.92 -2.72 9.25
C CYS A 203 -18.25 -2.85 10.00
N PHE A 204 -18.75 -1.79 10.64
CA PHE A 204 -20.04 -1.85 11.33
C PHE A 204 -21.21 -2.03 10.36
N PHE A 205 -21.13 -1.50 9.14
CA PHE A 205 -22.10 -1.80 8.09
C PHE A 205 -22.14 -3.30 7.78
N GLN A 206 -20.97 -3.93 7.58
CA GLN A 206 -20.90 -5.37 7.31
C GLN A 206 -21.37 -6.20 8.51
N LEU A 207 -20.94 -5.88 9.73
CA LEU A 207 -21.36 -6.59 10.93
C LEU A 207 -22.89 -6.54 11.13
N ARG A 208 -23.54 -5.40 10.80
CA ARG A 208 -25.00 -5.30 10.84
C ARG A 208 -25.68 -6.22 9.82
N ASN A 209 -25.12 -6.36 8.62
CA ASN A 209 -25.65 -7.26 7.61
C ASN A 209 -25.46 -8.73 8.01
N ILE A 210 -24.28 -9.09 8.52
CA ILE A 210 -24.00 -10.44 9.04
C ILE A 210 -24.93 -10.78 10.21
N ALA A 211 -25.20 -9.82 11.10
CA ALA A 211 -26.12 -10.03 12.22
C ALA A 211 -27.54 -10.41 11.79
N LYS A 212 -28.00 -9.97 10.60
CA LYS A 212 -29.31 -10.36 10.05
C LYS A 212 -29.34 -11.82 9.60
N LEU A 213 -28.19 -12.37 9.20
CA LEU A 213 -28.06 -13.78 8.78
C LEU A 213 -28.02 -14.74 9.97
N ARG A 214 -27.84 -14.22 11.20
CA ARG A 214 -27.70 -14.99 12.43
C ARG A 214 -28.75 -16.08 12.67
N PRO A 215 -30.05 -15.91 12.33
CA PRO A 215 -31.04 -16.97 12.51
C PRO A 215 -30.89 -18.15 11.53
N ILE A 216 -30.15 -17.95 10.43
CA ILE A 216 -30.13 -18.86 9.27
C ILE A 216 -28.80 -19.62 9.21
N VAL A 217 -27.70 -19.00 9.64
CA VAL A 217 -26.35 -19.58 9.56
C VAL A 217 -25.87 -20.14 10.89
N SER A 218 -25.03 -21.18 10.82
CA SER A 218 -24.32 -21.74 11.97
C SER A 218 -23.29 -20.76 12.53
N GLN A 219 -22.78 -21.04 13.74
CA GLN A 219 -21.73 -20.23 14.35
C GLN A 219 -20.43 -20.28 13.54
N ALA A 220 -20.07 -21.43 12.97
CA ALA A 220 -18.87 -21.57 12.15
C ALA A 220 -18.96 -20.73 10.86
N GLU A 221 -20.11 -20.77 10.17
CA GLU A 221 -20.35 -19.94 8.99
C GLU A 221 -20.34 -18.44 9.33
N MET A 222 -20.90 -18.08 10.49
CA MET A 222 -20.85 -16.71 10.98
C MET A 222 -19.41 -16.23 11.22
N GLU A 223 -18.56 -17.09 11.78
CA GLU A 223 -17.14 -16.79 11.96
C GLU A 223 -16.43 -16.57 10.62
N ILE A 224 -16.70 -17.43 9.62
CA ILE A 224 -16.20 -17.25 8.25
C ILE A 224 -16.62 -15.89 7.68
N LEU A 225 -17.91 -15.52 7.80
CA LEU A 225 -18.41 -14.23 7.32
C LEU A 225 -17.75 -13.04 8.03
N ILE A 226 -17.59 -13.13 9.36
CA ILE A 226 -16.92 -12.08 10.14
C ILE A 226 -15.46 -11.92 9.72
N HIS A 227 -14.76 -13.03 9.47
CA HIS A 227 -13.39 -12.96 8.99
C HIS A 227 -13.29 -12.41 7.57
N ALA A 228 -14.14 -12.91 6.66
CA ALA A 228 -14.15 -12.53 5.25
C ALA A 228 -14.50 -11.06 5.02
N PHE A 229 -15.46 -10.50 5.77
CA PHE A 229 -15.96 -9.13 5.53
C PHE A 229 -15.54 -8.10 6.59
N GLY A 230 -15.21 -8.54 7.80
CA GLY A 230 -14.79 -7.68 8.91
C GLY A 230 -13.29 -7.72 9.15
N SER A 231 -12.76 -8.88 9.53
CA SER A 231 -11.34 -9.02 9.90
C SER A 231 -10.40 -8.71 8.74
N SER A 232 -10.72 -9.17 7.53
CA SER A 232 -9.95 -8.90 6.31
C SER A 232 -9.77 -7.40 6.07
N ARG A 233 -10.79 -6.59 6.34
CA ARG A 233 -10.76 -5.12 6.20
C ARG A 233 -9.89 -4.47 7.28
N LEU A 234 -9.99 -4.97 8.51
CA LEU A 234 -9.15 -4.49 9.63
C LEU A 234 -7.68 -4.85 9.44
N ASP A 235 -7.38 -5.96 8.75
CA ASP A 235 -6.02 -6.43 8.50
C ASP A 235 -5.38 -5.86 7.22
N TYR A 236 -6.19 -5.36 6.29
CA TYR A 236 -5.70 -4.74 5.07
C TYR A 236 -4.84 -3.51 5.41
N CYS A 237 -3.57 -3.54 4.98
CA CYS A 237 -2.57 -2.49 5.26
C CYS A 237 -2.43 -2.08 6.74
N ASN A 238 -2.77 -2.97 7.69
CA ASN A 238 -2.79 -2.63 9.11
C ASN A 238 -1.40 -2.32 9.71
N SER A 239 -0.31 -2.68 9.02
CA SER A 239 1.05 -2.27 9.39
C SER A 239 1.24 -0.76 9.39
N LEU A 240 0.41 0.00 8.66
CA LEU A 240 0.43 1.47 8.65
C LEU A 240 -0.22 2.08 9.90
N PHE A 241 -0.96 1.30 10.69
CA PHE A 241 -1.66 1.81 11.87
C PHE A 241 -0.72 2.12 13.05
N THR A 242 0.60 1.99 12.86
CA THR A 242 1.59 2.59 13.77
C THR A 242 1.43 4.10 13.87
N PHE A 243 0.93 4.75 12.82
CA PHE A 243 0.72 6.20 12.76
C PHE A 243 -0.56 6.67 13.45
N VAL A 244 -1.49 5.75 13.76
CA VAL A 244 -2.80 6.07 14.32
C VAL A 244 -2.69 6.46 15.79
N SER A 245 -3.54 7.37 16.26
CA SER A 245 -3.61 7.74 17.68
C SER A 245 -4.12 6.57 18.55
N LYS A 246 -3.77 6.55 19.84
CA LYS A 246 -4.30 5.54 20.79
C LYS A 246 -5.82 5.51 20.77
N THR A 247 -6.48 6.66 20.77
CA THR A 247 -7.94 6.79 20.69
C THR A 247 -8.52 6.13 19.43
N SER A 248 -7.92 6.39 18.26
CA SER A 248 -8.36 5.79 17.00
C SER A 248 -8.10 4.27 16.97
N LEU A 249 -7.00 3.80 17.57
CA LEU A 249 -6.69 2.38 17.75
C LEU A 249 -7.71 1.67 18.67
N ASP A 250 -8.07 2.29 19.79
CA ASP A 250 -9.08 1.78 20.72
C ASP A 250 -10.45 1.65 20.02
N ARG A 251 -10.79 2.59 19.13
CA ARG A 251 -12.01 2.50 18.30
C ARG A 251 -11.99 1.32 17.32
N LEU A 252 -10.83 1.01 16.73
CA LEU A 252 -10.67 -0.21 15.92
C LEU A 252 -10.85 -1.47 16.77
N GLN A 253 -10.32 -1.47 18.00
CA GLN A 253 -10.53 -2.58 18.96
C GLN A 253 -12.01 -2.78 19.27
N VAL A 254 -12.79 -1.69 19.40
CA VAL A 254 -14.25 -1.77 19.59
C VAL A 254 -14.95 -2.51 18.43
N VAL A 255 -14.48 -2.35 17.19
CA VAL A 255 -15.03 -3.10 16.04
C VAL A 255 -14.80 -4.59 16.19
N GLN A 256 -13.56 -5.01 16.51
CA GLN A 256 -13.25 -6.43 16.75
C GLN A 256 -14.07 -6.97 17.93
N ASN A 257 -14.20 -6.20 19.00
CA ASN A 257 -14.97 -6.57 20.18
C ASN A 257 -16.46 -6.76 19.85
N ALA A 258 -17.02 -5.92 18.97
CA ALA A 258 -18.39 -6.06 18.50
C ALA A 258 -18.56 -7.32 17.65
N ALA A 259 -17.60 -7.63 16.79
CA ALA A 259 -17.59 -8.84 15.98
C ALA A 259 -17.53 -10.10 16.85
N ALA A 260 -16.64 -10.14 17.85
CA ALA A 260 -16.52 -11.26 18.78
C ALA A 260 -17.82 -11.49 19.55
N ARG A 261 -18.43 -10.41 20.08
CA ARG A 261 -19.71 -10.50 20.79
C ARG A 261 -20.86 -10.94 19.89
N LEU A 262 -20.87 -10.53 18.63
CA LEU A 262 -21.87 -10.99 17.66
C LEU A 262 -21.78 -12.50 17.47
N LEU A 263 -20.56 -13.02 17.30
CA LEU A 263 -20.29 -14.45 17.11
C LEU A 263 -20.67 -15.28 18.34
N THR A 264 -20.23 -14.87 19.53
CA THR A 264 -20.40 -15.63 20.78
C THR A 264 -21.71 -15.32 21.51
N ARG A 265 -22.56 -14.46 20.94
CA ARG A 265 -23.83 -14.00 21.52
C ARG A 265 -23.68 -13.40 22.93
N THR A 266 -22.52 -12.81 23.21
CA THR A 266 -22.23 -12.31 24.55
C THR A 266 -22.76 -10.89 24.77
N PRO A 267 -23.33 -10.57 25.94
CA PRO A 267 -23.83 -9.24 26.24
C PRO A 267 -22.79 -8.13 26.07
N ARG A 268 -23.26 -6.92 25.74
CA ARG A 268 -22.41 -5.75 25.49
C ARG A 268 -21.51 -5.39 26.68
N ARG A 269 -21.99 -5.57 27.91
CA ARG A 269 -21.29 -5.19 29.14
C ARG A 269 -20.30 -6.25 29.63
N SER A 270 -20.34 -7.46 29.09
CA SER A 270 -19.43 -8.52 29.49
C SER A 270 -17.98 -8.17 29.14
N HIS A 271 -17.07 -8.58 30.02
CA HIS A 271 -15.64 -8.40 29.83
C HIS A 271 -15.19 -9.11 28.55
N ILE A 272 -14.48 -8.39 27.68
CA ILE A 272 -14.18 -8.85 26.32
C ILE A 272 -12.95 -9.75 26.24
N THR A 273 -12.01 -9.60 27.18
CA THR A 273 -10.73 -10.33 27.16
C THR A 273 -10.90 -11.85 27.18
N PRO A 274 -11.75 -12.46 28.04
CA PRO A 274 -11.98 -13.91 28.02
C PRO A 274 -12.57 -14.40 26.70
N ILE A 275 -13.41 -13.57 26.05
CA ILE A 275 -14.04 -13.91 24.78
C ILE A 275 -12.99 -13.95 23.67
N LEU A 276 -12.15 -12.92 23.58
CA LEU A 276 -11.07 -12.87 22.59
C LEU A 276 -10.03 -13.98 22.82
N SER A 277 -9.71 -14.27 24.08
CA SER A 277 -8.85 -15.39 24.45
C SER A 277 -9.45 -16.72 24.00
N ALA A 278 -10.72 -17.01 24.32
CA ALA A 278 -11.40 -18.24 23.91
C ALA A 278 -11.46 -18.41 22.38
N LEU A 279 -11.73 -17.32 21.65
CA LEU A 279 -11.72 -17.30 20.18
C LEU A 279 -10.33 -17.38 19.56
N HIS A 280 -9.25 -17.29 20.35
CA HIS A 280 -7.88 -17.16 19.85
C HIS A 280 -7.67 -15.93 18.93
N TRP A 281 -8.43 -14.87 19.18
CA TRP A 281 -8.37 -13.62 18.41
C TRP A 281 -7.43 -12.63 19.08
N LEU A 282 -6.26 -12.39 18.46
CA LEU A 282 -5.32 -11.37 18.91
C LEU A 282 -5.97 -9.98 18.94
N PRO A 283 -5.71 -9.14 19.96
CA PRO A 283 -6.12 -7.74 19.96
C PRO A 283 -5.55 -6.99 18.74
N ILE A 284 -6.22 -5.92 18.30
CA ILE A 284 -5.83 -5.13 17.12
C ILE A 284 -4.38 -4.67 17.21
N LYS A 285 -3.94 -4.18 18.37
CA LYS A 285 -2.54 -3.77 18.59
C LYS A 285 -1.56 -4.92 18.30
N SER A 286 -1.84 -6.11 18.80
CA SER A 286 -1.01 -7.30 18.59
C SER A 286 -1.06 -7.76 17.12
N ARG A 287 -2.19 -7.60 16.41
CA ARG A 287 -2.27 -7.89 14.96
C ARG A 287 -1.40 -6.96 14.12
N ILE A 288 -1.33 -5.67 14.50
CA ILE A 288 -0.46 -4.69 13.85
C ILE A 288 1.02 -5.07 14.07
N GLN A 289 1.39 -5.36 15.33
CA GLN A 289 2.75 -5.82 15.68
C GLN A 289 3.11 -7.10 14.91
N TYR A 290 2.19 -8.06 14.87
CA TYR A 290 2.34 -9.30 14.09
C TYR A 290 2.67 -9.00 12.62
N LYS A 291 1.91 -8.11 11.97
CA LYS A 291 2.15 -7.76 10.56
C LYS A 291 3.52 -7.12 10.36
N ILE A 292 3.89 -6.15 11.19
CA ILE A 292 5.19 -5.46 11.11
C ILE A 292 6.34 -6.45 11.26
N LEU A 293 6.26 -7.33 12.27
CA LEU A 293 7.28 -8.34 12.53
C LEU A 293 7.40 -9.37 11.41
N VAL A 294 6.28 -9.78 10.79
CA VAL A 294 6.31 -10.67 9.62
C VAL A 294 6.95 -9.99 8.41
N VAL A 295 6.67 -8.70 8.17
CA VAL A 295 7.34 -7.91 7.12
C VAL A 295 8.83 -7.78 7.41
N THR A 296 9.19 -7.52 8.68
CA THR A 296 10.57 -7.41 9.14
C THR A 296 11.34 -8.72 8.92
N TYR A 297 10.78 -9.85 9.35
CA TYR A 297 11.36 -11.17 9.13
C TYR A 297 11.58 -11.42 7.63
N ARG A 298 10.57 -11.16 6.79
CA ARG A 298 10.68 -11.34 5.34
C ARG A 298 11.79 -10.48 4.73
N ALA A 299 11.91 -9.23 5.15
CA ALA A 299 12.95 -8.33 4.67
C ALA A 299 14.36 -8.85 5.02
N LEU A 300 14.55 -9.33 6.25
CA LEU A 300 15.83 -9.91 6.71
C LEU A 300 16.20 -11.21 5.98
N HIS A 301 15.22 -11.92 5.43
CA HIS A 301 15.43 -13.18 4.69
C HIS A 301 15.34 -12.99 3.16
N GLY A 302 15.47 -11.76 2.65
CA GLY A 302 15.45 -11.49 1.21
C GLY A 302 14.11 -11.74 0.51
N GLN A 303 13.01 -11.80 1.27
CA GLN A 303 11.64 -12.03 0.78
C GLN A 303 10.79 -10.75 0.77
N ALA A 304 11.41 -9.59 0.93
CA ALA A 304 10.77 -8.28 0.76
C ALA A 304 11.51 -7.47 -0.30
N PRO A 305 10.86 -6.47 -0.92
CA PRO A 305 11.52 -5.54 -1.82
C PRO A 305 12.70 -4.83 -1.17
N LEU A 306 13.75 -4.54 -1.96
CA LEU A 306 14.99 -3.91 -1.48
C LEU A 306 14.72 -2.63 -0.69
N TYR A 307 13.82 -1.76 -1.16
CA TYR A 307 13.51 -0.50 -0.48
C TYR A 307 12.92 -0.67 0.94
N ILE A 308 12.38 -1.85 1.28
CA ILE A 308 11.97 -2.17 2.67
C ILE A 308 13.16 -2.73 3.45
N THR A 309 13.95 -3.60 2.83
CA THR A 309 15.16 -4.18 3.43
C THR A 309 16.18 -3.11 3.80
N ASP A 310 16.38 -2.10 2.94
CA ASP A 310 17.31 -0.99 3.15
C ASP A 310 16.93 -0.09 4.35
N LEU A 311 15.68 -0.17 4.83
CA LEU A 311 15.23 0.53 6.04
C LEU A 311 15.64 -0.19 7.33
N LEU A 312 16.16 -1.41 7.25
CA LEU A 312 16.56 -2.22 8.39
C LEU A 312 18.08 -2.39 8.39
N GLN A 313 18.72 -2.00 9.49
CA GLN A 313 20.16 -2.11 9.63
C GLN A 313 20.49 -3.18 10.68
N PRO A 314 21.20 -4.27 10.30
CA PRO A 314 21.73 -5.23 11.26
C PRO A 314 22.61 -4.56 12.30
N TYR A 315 22.44 -4.94 13.56
CA TYR A 315 23.28 -4.46 14.64
C TYR A 315 24.60 -5.24 14.64
N VAL A 316 25.69 -4.56 14.25
CA VAL A 316 27.05 -5.12 14.26
C VAL A 316 27.88 -4.41 15.32
N THR A 317 28.50 -5.17 16.22
CA THR A 317 29.41 -4.64 17.25
C THR A 317 30.86 -4.75 16.78
N SER A 318 31.69 -3.75 17.09
CA SER A 318 33.13 -3.76 16.78
C SER A 318 33.93 -4.73 17.67
N ARG A 319 33.35 -5.21 18.78
CA ARG A 319 33.91 -6.23 19.67
C ARG A 319 32.93 -7.40 19.77
N SER A 320 33.40 -8.64 19.90
CA SER A 320 32.54 -9.82 20.10
C SER A 320 31.87 -9.76 21.48
N LEU A 321 30.64 -9.28 21.54
CA LEU A 321 29.82 -9.24 22.74
C LEU A 321 28.77 -10.33 22.66
N ARG A 322 28.22 -10.80 23.79
CA ARG A 322 27.12 -11.79 23.81
C ARG A 322 25.86 -11.37 23.03
N SER A 323 25.77 -10.11 22.61
CA SER A 323 24.70 -9.55 21.77
C SER A 323 24.95 -9.65 20.27
N SER A 324 26.17 -10.00 19.82
CA SER A 324 26.52 -10.06 18.39
C SER A 324 25.73 -11.15 17.63
N ASP A 325 25.43 -12.25 18.31
CA ASP A 325 24.86 -13.45 17.67
C ASP A 325 23.33 -13.54 17.84
N GLN A 326 22.70 -12.47 18.35
CA GLN A 326 21.26 -12.45 18.65
C GLN A 326 20.38 -11.96 17.49
N GLY A 327 20.97 -11.58 16.35
CA GLY A 327 20.22 -11.05 15.21
C GLY A 327 19.44 -9.77 15.54
N LEU A 328 20.08 -8.84 16.27
CA LEU A 328 19.49 -7.54 16.64
C LEU A 328 19.53 -6.56 15.46
N LEU A 329 18.65 -5.56 15.50
CA LEU A 329 18.63 -4.44 14.56
C LEU A 329 19.01 -3.13 15.25
N VAL A 330 19.65 -2.23 14.52
CA VAL A 330 19.86 -0.85 14.97
C VAL A 330 18.51 -0.16 15.05
N VAL A 331 18.23 0.51 16.17
CA VAL A 331 17.07 1.39 16.32
C VAL A 331 17.53 2.83 16.08
N PRO A 332 17.17 3.46 14.95
CA PRO A 332 17.54 4.83 14.67
C PRO A 332 16.93 5.79 15.71
N ARG A 333 17.63 6.89 16.00
CA ARG A 333 17.05 7.98 16.78
C ARG A 333 16.09 8.77 15.90
N SER A 334 14.90 9.04 16.40
CA SER A 334 13.92 9.92 15.75
C SER A 334 13.74 11.23 16.55
N ARG A 335 13.29 12.29 15.88
CA ARG A 335 13.03 13.61 16.48
C ARG A 335 11.57 13.77 16.89
N LEU A 336 10.63 13.29 16.09
CA LEU A 336 9.19 13.51 16.23
C LEU A 336 8.48 12.23 16.70
N LYS A 337 7.85 12.32 17.87
CA LYS A 337 7.02 11.25 18.45
C LYS A 337 5.82 10.86 17.57
N THR A 338 5.32 11.79 16.76
CA THR A 338 4.11 11.63 15.95
C THR A 338 4.38 11.10 14.55
N LYS A 339 5.62 11.17 14.07
CA LYS A 339 6.01 10.75 12.72
C LYS A 339 7.22 9.81 12.75
N GLY A 340 8.37 10.30 13.19
CA GLY A 340 9.63 9.54 13.24
C GLY A 340 9.52 8.25 14.04
N ASP A 341 9.09 8.32 15.30
CA ASP A 341 8.95 7.12 16.17
C ASP A 341 7.92 6.10 15.65
N ARG A 342 7.04 6.52 14.74
CA ARG A 342 5.98 5.68 14.16
C ARG A 342 6.35 5.13 12.79
N ALA A 343 7.46 5.59 12.22
CA ALA A 343 7.98 5.11 10.94
C ALA A 343 8.47 3.67 11.05
N PHE A 344 8.35 2.92 9.94
CA PHE A 344 8.76 1.53 9.88
C PHE A 344 10.23 1.34 10.29
N GLU A 345 11.13 2.21 9.83
CA GLU A 345 12.57 2.20 10.16
C GLU A 345 12.89 2.27 11.67
N VAL A 346 11.94 2.72 12.51
CA VAL A 346 12.09 2.79 13.97
C VAL A 346 11.26 1.71 14.66
N VAL A 347 9.99 1.58 14.29
CA VAL A 347 9.06 0.64 14.94
C VAL A 347 9.47 -0.81 14.69
N ALA A 348 9.88 -1.16 13.46
CA ALA A 348 10.23 -2.54 13.13
C ALA A 348 11.46 -3.03 13.94
N PRO A 349 12.61 -2.32 13.96
CA PRO A 349 13.72 -2.69 14.83
C PRO A 349 13.35 -2.74 16.31
N THR A 350 12.54 -1.80 16.80
CA THR A 350 12.12 -1.76 18.20
C THR A 350 11.32 -3.00 18.58
N LEU A 351 10.32 -3.38 17.77
CA LEU A 351 9.52 -4.59 18.00
C LEU A 351 10.36 -5.85 17.83
N TRP A 352 11.20 -5.90 16.80
CA TRP A 352 12.06 -7.05 16.52
C TRP A 352 13.01 -7.35 17.68
N ASN A 353 13.66 -6.32 18.22
CA ASN A 353 14.59 -6.47 19.32
C ASN A 353 13.92 -6.87 20.65
N SER A 354 12.61 -6.63 20.80
CA SER A 354 11.85 -7.14 21.96
C SER A 354 11.51 -8.64 21.87
N LEU A 355 11.74 -9.28 20.73
CA LEU A 355 11.46 -10.71 20.57
C LEU A 355 12.53 -11.58 21.24
N PRO A 356 12.12 -12.68 21.88
CA PRO A 356 13.01 -13.77 22.26
C PRO A 356 13.91 -14.24 21.11
N VAL A 357 15.14 -14.64 21.42
CA VAL A 357 16.14 -15.06 20.42
C VAL A 357 15.64 -16.25 19.60
N ASN A 358 15.00 -17.23 20.24
CA ASN A 358 14.44 -18.40 19.56
C ASN A 358 13.40 -18.05 18.47
N LEU A 359 12.62 -16.98 18.64
CA LEU A 359 11.71 -16.51 17.60
C LEU A 359 12.46 -15.87 16.44
N ARG A 360 13.49 -15.08 16.73
CA ARG A 360 14.30 -14.40 15.70
C ARG A 360 15.09 -15.38 14.86
N SER A 361 15.52 -16.49 15.46
CA SER A 361 16.26 -17.58 14.81
C SER A 361 15.37 -18.63 14.14
N ALA A 362 14.07 -18.38 13.93
CA ALA A 362 13.20 -19.33 13.25
C ALA A 362 13.63 -19.56 11.80
N ASP A 363 13.65 -20.83 11.35
CA ASP A 363 14.20 -21.22 10.03
C ASP A 363 13.34 -20.81 8.83
N THR A 364 12.02 -20.70 9.03
CA THR A 364 11.07 -20.40 7.95
C THR A 364 10.05 -19.36 8.38
N VAL A 365 9.51 -18.62 7.39
CA VAL A 365 8.43 -17.64 7.60
C VAL A 365 7.21 -18.28 8.26
N ASP A 366 6.86 -19.51 7.88
CA ASP A 366 5.66 -20.14 8.42
C ASP A 366 5.85 -20.63 9.86
N SER A 367 7.05 -21.11 10.20
CA SER A 367 7.45 -21.37 11.59
C SER A 367 7.42 -20.08 12.40
N PHE A 368 8.04 -19.01 11.89
CA PHE A 368 8.05 -17.69 12.53
C PHE A 368 6.65 -17.16 12.79
N LYS A 369 5.76 -17.17 11.79
CA LYS A 369 4.37 -16.74 11.91
C LYS A 369 3.62 -17.49 13.02
N LYS A 370 3.73 -18.82 13.04
CA LYS A 370 3.05 -19.65 14.06
C LYS A 370 3.56 -19.31 15.46
N GLN A 371 4.87 -19.33 15.66
CA GLN A 371 5.48 -19.07 16.97
C GLN A 371 5.24 -17.63 17.43
N LEU A 372 5.30 -16.65 16.52
CA LEU A 372 5.01 -15.25 16.81
C LEU A 372 3.56 -15.05 17.24
N LYS A 373 2.60 -15.70 16.56
CA LYS A 373 1.18 -15.64 16.97
C LYS A 373 1.02 -16.18 18.39
N THR A 374 1.66 -17.30 18.73
CA THR A 374 1.65 -17.88 20.07
C THR A 374 2.23 -16.92 21.09
N HIS A 375 3.42 -16.36 20.82
CA HIS A 375 4.08 -15.40 21.71
C HIS A 375 3.24 -14.15 21.98
N LEU A 376 2.68 -13.54 20.94
CA LEU A 376 1.81 -12.36 21.07
C LEU A 376 0.48 -12.69 21.75
N TYR A 377 -0.02 -13.91 21.60
CA TYR A 377 -1.20 -14.38 22.29
C TYR A 377 -0.93 -14.52 23.80
N SER A 378 0.19 -15.13 24.18
CA SER A 378 0.63 -15.21 25.57
C SER A 378 0.74 -13.81 26.18
N LEU A 379 1.47 -12.88 25.55
CA LEU A 379 1.61 -11.51 26.06
C LEU A 379 0.28 -10.75 26.21
N ALA A 380 -0.76 -11.12 25.45
CA ALA A 380 -2.04 -10.44 25.48
C ALA A 380 -3.02 -11.01 26.52
N PHE A 381 -2.88 -12.28 26.91
CA PHE A 381 -3.91 -13.00 27.66
C PHE A 381 -3.40 -13.88 28.83
N LEU A 382 -2.09 -14.14 28.92
CA LEU A 382 -1.43 -14.92 29.98
C LEU A 382 -0.49 -14.01 30.75
#